data_AF-F5NVV6-F1
#
_entry.id   AF-F5NVV6-F1
#
_cell.length_a   1.000
_cell.length_b   1.000
_cell.length_c   1.000
_cell.angle_alpha   90.00
_cell.angle_beta   90.00
_cell.angle_gamma   90.00
#
_symmetry.space_group_name_H-M   'P 1'
#
loop_
_entity.id
_entity.type
_entity.pdbx_description
1 polymer ?
#
loop_
_entity_poly.entity_id
_entity_poly.type
_entity_poly.pdbx_seq_one_letter_code
_entity_poly.pdbx_strand_id
1 'polypeptide(L)'
;MSRLVVVSNRIAPPDEHAASAGGLAVGILGALKAAGGLWFGWSGETGNEDQPLKKVKKGNITWASFNLSEQDLDEYYNQFSNAVLWPAFHYRLDLVQFQRPAWDGYLRVNALLADKLLPLLQDDDIIWIHDYHLLPFAHELRKRGVNNRIGFSCIFLSRHRKFSTRCRHMTPCLNSFVIMICWVSRQKTIVWRSWIAFLT
;
A
#
# COMPACT_ATOMS: atom_id res chain seq x y z
N MET A 1 -12.17 -0.33 22.25
CA MET A 1 -10.85 -0.50 21.61
C MET A 1 -10.96 -0.04 20.16
N SER A 2 -10.02 0.77 19.69
CA SER A 2 -9.96 1.19 18.28
C SER A 2 -9.82 -0.03 17.36
N ARG A 3 -10.60 -0.06 16.28
CA ARG A 3 -10.54 -1.13 15.28
C ARG A 3 -9.33 -0.93 14.38
N LEU A 4 -8.62 -2.02 14.09
CA LEU A 4 -7.49 -2.02 13.15
C LEU A 4 -8.00 -2.20 11.71
N VAL A 5 -7.61 -1.30 10.82
CA VAL A 5 -7.92 -1.36 9.38
C VAL A 5 -6.62 -1.60 8.62
N VAL A 6 -6.40 -2.83 8.20
CA VAL A 6 -5.23 -3.22 7.41
C VAL A 6 -5.54 -3.08 5.93
N VAL A 7 -4.68 -2.39 5.20
CA VAL A 7 -4.77 -2.16 3.76
C VAL A 7 -3.55 -2.77 3.09
N SER A 8 -3.73 -3.75 2.22
CA SER A 8 -2.64 -4.37 1.46
C SER A 8 -3.08 -4.71 0.04
N ASN A 9 -2.12 -4.75 -0.89
CA ASN A 9 -2.45 -5.14 -2.26
C ASN A 9 -2.90 -6.61 -2.32
N ARG A 10 -2.15 -7.54 -1.71
CA ARG A 10 -2.56 -8.95 -1.59
C ARG A 10 -3.20 -9.22 -0.23
N ILE A 11 -4.32 -9.94 -0.21
CA ILE A 11 -4.96 -10.45 1.01
C ILE A 11 -4.78 -11.97 1.08
N ALA A 12 -4.66 -12.51 2.30
CA ALA A 12 -4.85 -13.94 2.49
C ALA A 12 -6.36 -14.26 2.36
N PRO A 13 -6.74 -15.25 1.53
CA PRO A 13 -8.12 -15.68 1.49
C PRO A 13 -8.57 -16.16 2.87
N PRO A 14 -9.87 -16.03 3.21
CA PRO A 14 -10.42 -16.55 4.46
C PRO A 14 -10.28 -18.07 4.59
N ASP A 15 -10.12 -18.77 3.46
CA ASP A 15 -9.76 -20.17 3.40
C ASP A 15 -8.23 -20.32 3.52
N GLU A 16 -7.77 -20.88 4.65
CA GLU A 16 -6.36 -21.06 4.95
C GLU A 16 -5.67 -22.01 3.96
N HIS A 17 -6.42 -22.89 3.28
CA HIS A 17 -5.88 -23.82 2.28
C HIS A 17 -5.61 -23.15 0.92
N ALA A 18 -6.27 -22.03 0.64
CA ALA A 18 -6.06 -21.25 -0.59
C ALA A 18 -4.99 -20.16 -0.45
N ALA A 19 -4.37 -20.03 0.73
CA ALA A 19 -3.42 -18.96 1.00
C ALA A 19 -2.10 -19.16 0.24
N SER A 20 -1.81 -18.24 -0.69
CA SER A 20 -0.47 -18.12 -1.26
C SER A 20 0.50 -17.68 -0.15
N ALA A 21 1.58 -18.44 0.04
CA ALA A 21 2.55 -18.31 1.13
C ALA A 21 3.45 -17.06 0.98
N GLY A 22 2.87 -15.86 1.15
CA GLY A 22 3.61 -14.61 1.29
C GLY A 22 3.84 -14.26 2.76
N GLY A 23 5.09 -14.04 3.17
CA GLY A 23 5.43 -13.70 4.57
C GLY A 23 4.69 -12.46 5.12
N LEU A 24 4.30 -11.54 4.24
CA LEU A 24 3.46 -10.38 4.58
C LEU A 24 2.05 -10.80 5.01
N ALA A 25 1.42 -11.71 4.26
CA ALA A 25 0.06 -12.15 4.52
C ALA A 25 -0.04 -12.93 5.84
N VAL A 26 0.97 -13.76 6.16
CA VAL A 26 1.05 -14.50 7.42
C VAL A 26 1.19 -13.53 8.61
N GLY A 27 2.09 -12.55 8.52
CA GLY A 27 2.31 -11.56 9.58
C GLY A 27 1.07 -10.70 9.85
N ILE A 28 0.41 -10.23 8.78
CA ILE A 28 -0.83 -9.43 8.89
C ILE A 28 -1.96 -10.27 9.49
N LEU A 29 -2.14 -11.52 9.05
CA LEU A 29 -3.18 -12.40 9.57
C LEU A 29 -2.97 -12.66 11.07
N GLY A 30 -1.72 -12.85 11.52
CA GLY A 30 -1.39 -13.00 12.93
C GLY A 30 -1.79 -11.78 13.76
N ALA A 31 -1.44 -10.57 13.29
CA ALA A 31 -1.82 -9.33 13.95
C ALA A 31 -3.34 -9.12 14.00
N LEU A 32 -4.04 -9.40 12.89
CA LEU A 32 -5.50 -9.29 12.81
C LEU A 32 -6.22 -10.33 13.67
N LYS A 33 -5.70 -11.56 13.80
CA LYS A 33 -6.28 -12.57 14.72
C LYS A 33 -6.21 -12.10 16.17
N ALA A 34 -5.12 -11.43 16.57
CA ALA A 34 -4.94 -10.91 17.92
C ALA A 34 -5.77 -9.65 18.21
N ALA A 35 -5.79 -8.68 17.29
CA ALA A 35 -6.46 -7.39 17.50
C ALA A 35 -7.96 -7.40 17.12
N GLY A 36 -8.33 -8.22 16.12
CA GLY A 36 -9.57 -8.06 15.38
C GLY A 36 -9.52 -6.84 14.45
N GLY A 37 -10.31 -6.85 13.38
CA GLY A 37 -10.30 -5.71 12.47
C GLY A 37 -10.88 -5.94 11.09
N LEU A 38 -10.58 -4.98 10.22
CA LEU A 38 -10.92 -4.98 8.80
C LEU A 38 -9.63 -5.18 7.99
N TRP A 39 -9.65 -6.13 7.05
CA TRP A 39 -8.61 -6.30 6.05
C TRP A 39 -9.16 -5.93 4.67
N PHE A 40 -8.68 -4.82 4.13
CA PHE A 40 -9.02 -4.33 2.81
C PHE A 40 -7.90 -4.62 1.81
N GLY A 41 -8.25 -5.15 0.63
CA GLY A 41 -7.26 -5.42 -0.42
C GLY A 41 -7.81 -6.10 -1.66
N TRP A 42 -6.94 -6.40 -2.63
CA TRP A 42 -7.36 -6.99 -3.90
C TRP A 42 -7.71 -8.46 -3.73
N SER A 43 -8.83 -8.87 -4.33
CA SER A 43 -9.32 -10.26 -4.34
C SER A 43 -8.38 -11.23 -5.06
N GLY A 44 -7.55 -10.73 -5.98
CA GLY A 44 -6.77 -11.55 -6.92
C GLY A 44 -7.48 -11.78 -8.26
N GLU A 45 -8.73 -11.32 -8.41
CA GLU A 45 -9.52 -11.44 -9.64
C GLU A 45 -9.50 -10.14 -10.44
N THR A 46 -9.56 -10.25 -11.77
CA THR A 46 -9.77 -9.13 -12.70
C THR A 46 -11.21 -9.09 -13.21
N GLY A 47 -11.64 -7.90 -13.63
CA GLY A 47 -12.99 -7.63 -14.13
C GLY A 47 -14.04 -7.52 -13.02
N ASN A 48 -15.24 -7.05 -13.38
CA ASN A 48 -16.31 -6.75 -12.43
C ASN A 48 -15.89 -5.70 -11.37
N GLU A 49 -15.04 -4.76 -11.73
CA GLU A 49 -14.46 -3.72 -10.87
C GLU A 49 -15.50 -2.74 -10.30
N ASP A 50 -16.63 -2.59 -10.99
CA ASP A 50 -17.77 -1.77 -10.57
C ASP A 50 -18.66 -2.48 -9.52
N GLN A 51 -18.45 -3.79 -9.31
CA GLN A 51 -19.21 -4.49 -8.29
C GLN A 51 -18.88 -3.99 -6.88
N PRO A 52 -19.86 -4.07 -5.96
CA PRO A 52 -19.63 -3.73 -4.57
C PRO A 52 -18.53 -4.62 -3.96
N LEU A 53 -17.83 -4.08 -2.97
CA LEU A 53 -16.79 -4.80 -2.24
C LEU A 53 -17.33 -6.13 -1.69
N LYS A 54 -16.65 -7.23 -2.01
CA LYS A 54 -16.97 -8.54 -1.45
C LYS A 54 -16.55 -8.54 0.02
N LYS A 55 -17.52 -8.63 0.93
CA LYS A 55 -17.28 -8.64 2.38
C LYS A 55 -17.47 -10.04 2.94
N VAL A 56 -16.46 -10.56 3.63
CA VAL A 56 -16.52 -11.85 4.32
C VAL A 56 -16.12 -11.64 5.77
N LYS A 57 -16.87 -12.19 6.73
CA LYS A 57 -16.52 -12.13 8.15
C LYS A 57 -16.23 -13.54 8.67
N LYS A 58 -15.07 -13.73 9.29
CA LYS A 58 -14.66 -15.00 9.92
C LYS A 58 -14.01 -14.67 11.26
N GLY A 59 -14.66 -15.09 12.35
CA GLY A 59 -14.24 -14.73 13.71
C GLY A 59 -14.30 -13.21 13.95
N ASN A 60 -13.20 -12.64 14.42
CA ASN A 60 -13.02 -11.22 14.70
C ASN A 60 -12.44 -10.42 13.51
N ILE A 61 -12.29 -11.03 12.34
CA ILE A 61 -11.74 -10.39 11.14
C ILE A 61 -12.84 -10.23 10.09
N THR A 62 -12.91 -9.06 9.48
CA THR A 62 -13.73 -8.77 8.32
C THR A 62 -12.80 -8.53 7.14
N TRP A 63 -12.96 -9.26 6.04
CA TRP A 63 -12.29 -9.00 4.77
C TRP A 63 -13.21 -8.15 3.90
N ALA A 64 -12.65 -7.15 3.24
CA ALA A 64 -13.33 -6.37 2.21
C ALA A 64 -12.44 -6.35 0.97
N SER A 65 -12.82 -7.10 -0.06
CA SER A 65 -12.04 -7.23 -1.28
C SER A 65 -12.66 -6.51 -2.47
N PHE A 66 -11.80 -6.00 -3.34
CA PHE A 66 -12.15 -5.40 -4.62
C PHE A 66 -11.52 -6.19 -5.77
N ASN A 67 -12.12 -6.06 -6.95
CA ASN A 67 -11.52 -6.50 -8.21
C ASN A 67 -10.88 -5.29 -8.92
N LEU A 68 -9.94 -5.57 -9.81
CA LEU A 68 -9.29 -4.56 -10.66
C LEU A 68 -9.68 -4.78 -12.12
N SER A 69 -9.77 -3.70 -12.89
CA SER A 69 -9.84 -3.81 -14.35
C SER A 69 -8.53 -4.39 -14.88
N GLU A 70 -8.54 -4.97 -16.08
CA GLU A 70 -7.30 -5.49 -16.69
C GLU A 70 -6.29 -4.37 -16.93
N GLN A 71 -6.76 -3.18 -17.33
CA GLN A 71 -5.92 -2.01 -17.52
C GLN A 71 -5.28 -1.56 -16.20
N ASP A 72 -6.05 -1.49 -15.12
CA ASP A 72 -5.53 -1.10 -13.81
C ASP A 72 -4.56 -2.14 -13.27
N LEU A 73 -4.84 -3.44 -13.47
CA LEU A 73 -3.89 -4.48 -13.09
C LEU A 73 -2.56 -4.29 -13.84
N ASP A 74 -2.61 -4.01 -15.14
CA ASP A 74 -1.38 -3.84 -15.91
C ASP A 74 -0.60 -2.58 -15.50
N GLU A 75 -1.24 -1.40 -15.51
CA GLU A 75 -0.56 -0.14 -15.24
C GLU A 75 -0.08 -0.04 -13.79
N TYR A 76 -0.92 -0.38 -12.81
CA TYR A 76 -0.60 -0.24 -11.38
C TYR A 76 0.24 -1.41 -10.85
N TYR A 77 -0.11 -2.67 -11.15
CA TYR A 77 0.55 -3.83 -10.56
C TYR A 77 1.75 -4.29 -11.41
N ASN A 78 1.56 -4.61 -12.68
CA ASN A 78 2.63 -5.15 -13.52
C ASN A 78 3.70 -4.11 -13.86
N GLN A 79 3.28 -2.93 -14.33
CA GLN A 79 4.18 -1.90 -14.80
C GLN A 79 4.76 -1.08 -13.64
N PHE A 80 3.97 -0.26 -12.95
CA PHE A 80 4.55 0.66 -11.97
C PHE A 80 5.03 -0.04 -10.70
N SER A 81 4.22 -0.92 -10.11
CA SER A 81 4.64 -1.59 -8.87
C SER A 81 5.78 -2.58 -9.13
N ASN A 82 5.66 -3.47 -10.12
CA ASN A 82 6.63 -4.55 -10.32
C ASN A 82 7.76 -4.24 -11.30
N ALA A 83 7.56 -3.40 -12.32
CA ALA A 83 8.62 -3.03 -13.28
C ALA A 83 9.33 -1.71 -12.94
N VAL A 84 8.82 -0.92 -11.97
CA VAL A 84 9.45 0.33 -11.54
C VAL A 84 9.83 0.31 -10.06
N LEU A 85 8.86 0.21 -9.14
CA LEU A 85 9.13 0.31 -7.71
C LEU A 85 9.95 -0.87 -7.19
N TRP A 86 9.57 -2.09 -7.57
CA TRP A 86 10.27 -3.30 -7.15
C TRP A 86 11.76 -3.29 -7.54
N PRO A 87 12.16 -3.14 -8.82
CA PRO A 87 13.57 -3.11 -9.20
C PRO A 87 14.30 -1.91 -8.57
N ALA A 88 13.66 -0.74 -8.49
CA ALA A 88 14.25 0.43 -7.84
C ALA A 88 14.56 0.18 -6.36
N PHE A 89 13.64 -0.44 -5.61
CA PHE A 89 13.84 -0.78 -4.19
C PHE A 89 14.84 -1.91 -3.98
N HIS A 90 15.10 -2.72 -5.01
CA HIS A 90 16.14 -3.74 -5.03
C HIS A 90 17.47 -3.26 -5.64
N TYR A 91 17.65 -1.95 -5.82
CA TYR A 91 18.86 -1.34 -6.38
C TYR A 91 19.20 -1.81 -7.80
N ARG A 92 18.20 -2.30 -8.54
CA ARG A 92 18.31 -2.73 -9.94
C ARG A 92 17.74 -1.67 -10.87
N LEU A 93 18.35 -0.49 -10.86
CA LEU A 93 17.93 0.64 -11.71
C LEU A 93 18.02 0.31 -13.21
N ASP A 94 18.86 -0.65 -13.58
CA ASP A 94 18.98 -1.21 -14.92
C ASP A 94 17.71 -1.92 -15.41
N LEU A 95 16.87 -2.40 -14.49
CA LEU A 95 15.62 -3.09 -14.80
C LEU A 95 14.39 -2.19 -14.72
N VAL A 96 14.56 -0.91 -14.34
CA VAL A 96 13.44 0.02 -14.15
C VAL A 96 12.87 0.43 -15.51
N GLN A 97 11.61 0.10 -15.75
CA GLN A 97 10.88 0.47 -16.97
C GLN A 97 9.83 1.54 -16.67
N PHE A 98 10.27 2.79 -16.53
CA PHE A 98 9.34 3.89 -16.26
C PHE A 98 8.60 4.33 -17.52
N GLN A 99 7.27 4.31 -17.45
CA GLN A 99 6.39 4.88 -18.46
C GLN A 99 5.36 5.79 -17.77
N ARG A 100 5.03 6.91 -18.42
CA ARG A 100 4.08 7.88 -17.85
C ARG A 100 2.68 7.30 -17.63
N PRO A 101 2.10 6.51 -18.55
CA PRO A 101 0.80 5.87 -18.33
C PRO A 101 0.78 4.96 -17.10
N ALA A 102 1.86 4.19 -16.85
CA ALA A 102 1.99 3.36 -15.66
C ALA A 102 1.92 4.18 -14.36
N TRP A 103 2.59 5.34 -14.34
CA TRP A 103 2.55 6.25 -13.19
C TRP A 103 1.15 6.82 -12.96
N ASP A 104 0.50 7.26 -14.04
CA ASP A 104 -0.85 7.84 -13.94
C ASP A 104 -1.87 6.78 -13.51
N GLY A 105 -1.76 5.54 -14.01
CA GLY A 105 -2.54 4.38 -13.56
C GLY A 105 -2.28 4.03 -12.09
N TYR A 106 -1.02 4.07 -11.64
CA TYR A 106 -0.68 3.84 -10.24
C TYR A 106 -1.33 4.83 -9.28
N LEU A 107 -1.33 6.12 -9.64
CA LEU A 107 -2.03 7.15 -8.87
C LEU A 107 -3.55 6.99 -8.93
N ARG A 108 -4.10 6.70 -10.12
CA ARG A 108 -5.53 6.48 -10.36
C ARG A 108 -6.07 5.37 -9.48
N VAL A 109 -5.41 4.21 -9.46
CA VAL A 109 -5.82 3.07 -8.63
C VAL A 109 -5.73 3.42 -7.15
N ASN A 110 -4.66 4.05 -6.68
CA ASN A 110 -4.56 4.47 -5.27
C ASN A 110 -5.70 5.41 -4.85
N ALA A 111 -6.09 6.36 -5.71
CA ALA A 111 -7.22 7.24 -5.46
C ALA A 111 -8.55 6.47 -5.41
N LEU A 112 -8.79 5.59 -6.39
CA LEU A 112 -9.99 4.74 -6.45
C LEU A 112 -10.11 3.82 -5.23
N LEU A 113 -9.00 3.24 -4.78
CA LEU A 113 -8.98 2.41 -3.57
C LEU A 113 -9.29 3.24 -2.31
N ALA A 114 -8.83 4.49 -2.24
CA ALA A 114 -9.16 5.37 -1.14
C ALA A 114 -10.66 5.71 -1.13
N ASP A 115 -11.27 5.94 -2.30
CA ASP A 115 -12.71 6.14 -2.45
C ASP A 115 -13.52 4.92 -1.99
N LYS A 116 -13.08 3.70 -2.36
CA LYS A 116 -13.73 2.45 -1.93
C LYS A 116 -13.57 2.18 -0.43
N LEU A 117 -12.46 2.59 0.19
CA LEU A 117 -12.21 2.40 1.62
C LEU A 117 -12.95 3.42 2.49
N LEU A 118 -13.08 4.67 2.05
CA LEU A 118 -13.67 5.77 2.80
C LEU A 118 -15.01 5.44 3.50
N PRO A 119 -16.03 4.84 2.84
CA PRO A 119 -17.30 4.52 3.49
C PRO A 119 -17.20 3.40 4.54
N LEU A 120 -16.07 2.71 4.64
CA LEU A 120 -15.83 1.67 5.64
C LEU A 120 -15.16 2.21 6.90
N LEU A 121 -14.57 3.40 6.84
CA LEU A 121 -13.80 3.98 7.94
C LEU A 121 -14.72 4.57 9.01
N GLN A 122 -14.23 4.51 10.25
CA GLN A 122 -14.82 5.12 11.44
C GLN A 122 -13.79 6.05 12.07
N ASP A 123 -14.22 7.06 12.81
CA ASP A 123 -13.35 8.11 13.35
C ASP A 123 -12.23 7.57 14.26
N ASP A 124 -12.49 6.49 14.99
CA ASP A 124 -11.54 5.86 15.92
C ASP A 124 -10.64 4.79 15.28
N ASP A 125 -10.77 4.52 13.98
CA ASP A 125 -9.99 3.49 13.31
C ASP A 125 -8.49 3.83 13.29
N ILE A 126 -7.67 2.79 13.45
CA ILE A 126 -6.23 2.84 13.19
C ILE A 126 -5.99 2.19 11.84
N ILE A 127 -5.51 2.97 10.87
CA ILE A 127 -5.28 2.51 9.50
C ILE A 127 -3.81 2.09 9.38
N TRP A 128 -3.57 0.88 8.91
CA TRP A 128 -2.23 0.34 8.69
C TRP A 128 -2.07 -0.10 7.23
N ILE A 129 -1.27 0.67 6.49
CA ILE A 129 -1.03 0.49 5.06
C ILE A 129 0.24 -0.32 4.86
N HIS A 130 0.18 -1.32 4.00
CA HIS A 130 1.28 -2.23 3.74
C HIS A 130 1.78 -2.17 2.30
N ASP A 131 3.11 -2.14 2.23
CA ASP A 131 3.94 -2.39 1.04
C ASP A 131 3.97 -1.25 0.00
N TYR A 132 4.88 -1.39 -0.96
CA TYR A 132 5.21 -0.34 -1.94
C TYR A 132 4.09 -0.02 -2.93
N HIS A 133 3.10 -0.88 -3.07
CA HIS A 133 1.94 -0.65 -3.94
C HIS A 133 1.09 0.56 -3.49
N LEU A 134 1.13 0.90 -2.20
CA LEU A 134 0.22 1.85 -1.58
C LEU A 134 0.93 3.10 -1.03
N LEU A 135 2.07 3.49 -1.61
CA LEU A 135 2.84 4.66 -1.16
C LEU A 135 2.02 5.97 -1.18
N PRO A 136 1.19 6.27 -2.20
CA PRO A 136 0.36 7.47 -2.23
C PRO A 136 -0.90 7.37 -1.37
N PHE A 137 -1.24 6.18 -0.86
CA PHE A 137 -2.56 5.91 -0.29
C PHE A 137 -2.90 6.80 0.91
N ALA A 138 -1.94 7.04 1.81
CA ALA A 138 -2.14 7.96 2.93
C ALA A 138 -2.44 9.40 2.46
N HIS A 139 -1.77 9.86 1.41
CA HIS A 139 -2.02 11.18 0.82
C HIS A 139 -3.42 11.28 0.24
N GLU A 140 -3.86 10.23 -0.47
CA GLU A 140 -5.21 10.16 -1.03
C GLU A 140 -6.32 10.14 0.04
N LEU A 141 -6.09 9.47 1.19
CA LEU A 141 -6.99 9.52 2.33
C LEU A 141 -7.04 10.92 2.96
N ARG A 142 -5.90 11.59 3.13
CA ARG A 142 -5.83 12.94 3.71
C ARG A 142 -6.56 13.99 2.85
N LYS A 143 -6.46 13.90 1.52
CA LYS A 143 -7.24 14.77 0.61
C LYS A 143 -8.74 14.66 0.82
N ARG A 144 -9.22 13.50 1.28
CA ARG A 144 -10.64 13.21 1.52
C ARG A 144 -11.09 13.50 2.96
N GLY A 145 -10.24 14.15 3.76
CA GLY A 145 -10.58 14.57 5.13
C GLY A 145 -10.45 13.47 6.19
N VAL A 146 -9.89 12.31 5.85
CA VAL A 146 -9.63 11.24 6.83
C VAL A 146 -8.54 11.74 7.79
N ASN A 147 -8.85 11.86 9.09
CA ASN A 147 -7.93 12.34 10.13
C ASN A 147 -7.40 11.23 11.04
N ASN A 148 -7.79 9.98 10.78
CA ASN A 148 -7.36 8.78 11.51
C ASN A 148 -5.84 8.67 11.62
N ARG A 149 -5.37 7.91 12.61
CA ARG A 149 -3.96 7.51 12.70
C ARG A 149 -3.65 6.55 11.55
N ILE A 150 -2.69 6.93 10.70
CA ILE A 150 -2.27 6.13 9.55
C ILE A 150 -0.81 5.71 9.75
N GLY A 151 -0.56 4.41 9.82
CA GLY A 151 0.76 3.81 9.80
C GLY A 151 1.08 3.26 8.41
N PHE A 152 2.37 3.29 8.03
CA PHE A 152 2.86 2.69 6.79
C PHE A 152 4.02 1.74 7.09
N SER A 153 3.96 0.54 6.52
CA SER A 153 5.01 -0.48 6.64
C SER A 153 5.37 -1.07 5.30
N CYS A 154 6.63 -0.91 4.88
CA CYS A 154 7.16 -1.52 3.66
C CYS A 154 8.43 -2.30 3.99
N ILE A 155 8.42 -3.59 3.66
CA ILE A 155 9.48 -4.53 4.04
C ILE A 155 10.83 -4.19 3.40
N PHE A 156 10.84 -3.59 2.20
CA PHE A 156 12.07 -3.16 1.51
C PHE A 156 12.68 -1.91 2.11
N LEU A 157 11.86 -0.99 2.63
CA LEU A 157 12.33 0.26 3.20
C LEU A 157 13.01 0.06 4.58
N SER A 158 12.66 -1.02 5.29
CA SER A 158 13.22 -1.38 6.59
C SER A 158 14.65 -1.95 6.52
N ARG A 159 15.11 -2.44 5.35
CA ARG A 159 16.45 -3.03 5.20
C ARG A 159 17.59 -2.04 4.96
N HIS A 160 17.34 -0.73 4.81
CA HIS A 160 18.38 0.22 4.38
C HIS A 160 18.46 1.53 5.19
N ARG A 161 19.57 1.67 5.94
CA ARG A 161 20.07 2.90 6.59
C ARG A 161 20.75 3.92 5.65
N LYS A 162 20.92 3.64 4.34
CA LYS A 162 21.82 4.43 3.45
C LYS A 162 21.16 4.95 2.15
N PHE A 163 19.94 5.48 2.20
CA PHE A 163 19.30 6.07 1.00
C PHE A 163 19.66 7.56 0.78
N SER A 164 20.44 8.18 1.68
CA SER A 164 20.57 9.64 1.78
C SER A 164 21.51 10.34 0.78
N THR A 165 22.40 9.66 0.05
CA THR A 165 23.57 10.36 -0.53
C THR A 165 23.71 10.39 -2.06
N ARG A 166 22.85 9.76 -2.87
CA ARG A 166 23.12 9.59 -4.32
C ARG A 166 22.18 10.26 -5.34
N CYS A 167 21.19 11.07 -4.93
CA CYS A 167 20.25 11.72 -5.85
C CYS A 167 20.66 13.14 -6.32
N ARG A 168 21.95 13.50 -6.40
CA ARG A 168 22.36 14.87 -6.81
C ARG A 168 22.61 15.08 -8.31
N HIS A 169 22.58 14.03 -9.14
CA HIS A 169 23.02 14.14 -10.54
C HIS A 169 22.09 13.41 -11.53
N MET A 170 20.82 13.84 -11.66
CA MET A 170 19.96 13.39 -12.77
C MET A 170 19.14 14.56 -13.35
N THR A 171 19.02 14.57 -14.67
CA THR A 171 18.49 15.63 -15.56
C THR A 171 16.97 15.89 -15.46
N PRO A 172 16.46 17.01 -16.02
CA PRO A 172 15.19 17.65 -15.61
C PRO A 172 13.90 16.88 -15.90
N CYS A 173 13.90 15.84 -16.75
CA CYS A 173 12.70 15.06 -17.06
C CYS A 173 12.31 14.05 -15.96
N LEU A 174 13.17 13.81 -14.97
CA LEU A 174 13.01 12.87 -13.84
C LEU A 174 12.45 13.52 -12.56
N ASN A 175 11.91 14.73 -12.66
CA ASN A 175 11.58 15.53 -11.48
C ASN A 175 10.51 14.88 -10.58
N SER A 176 9.44 14.30 -11.13
CA SER A 176 8.38 13.72 -10.29
C SER A 176 8.78 12.39 -9.61
N PHE A 177 9.59 11.56 -10.25
CA PHE A 177 10.00 10.26 -9.71
C PHE A 177 11.11 10.39 -8.66
N VAL A 178 12.07 11.29 -8.89
CA VAL A 178 13.10 11.63 -7.89
C VAL A 178 12.46 12.38 -6.72
N ILE A 179 11.47 13.26 -6.96
CA ILE A 179 10.69 13.86 -5.87
C ILE A 179 9.93 12.77 -5.10
N MET A 180 9.32 11.78 -5.73
CA MET A 180 8.65 10.69 -5.02
C MET A 180 9.64 9.88 -4.18
N ILE A 181 10.80 9.52 -4.73
CA ILE A 181 11.84 8.79 -3.99
C ILE A 181 12.41 9.64 -2.85
N CYS A 182 12.68 10.92 -3.06
CA CYS A 182 13.11 11.87 -2.04
C CYS A 182 12.00 12.16 -1.01
N TRP A 183 10.72 12.13 -1.42
CA TRP A 183 9.54 12.29 -0.57
C TRP A 183 9.35 11.06 0.29
N VAL A 184 9.47 9.85 -0.26
CA VAL A 184 9.52 8.59 0.49
C VAL A 184 10.71 8.60 1.46
N SER A 185 11.86 9.16 1.05
CA SER A 185 13.02 9.34 1.94
C SER A 185 12.82 10.43 3.02
N ARG A 186 12.00 11.47 2.78
CA ARG A 186 11.61 12.48 3.80
C ARG A 186 10.50 11.95 4.72
N GLN A 187 9.59 11.13 4.21
CA GLN A 187 8.60 10.36 4.98
C GLN A 187 9.30 9.41 5.95
N LYS A 188 10.46 8.83 5.59
CA LYS A 188 11.29 8.06 6.56
C LYS A 188 11.61 8.87 7.81
N THR A 189 11.85 10.18 7.72
CA THR A 189 12.22 11.03 8.86
C THR A 189 11.02 11.38 9.74
N ILE A 190 9.84 11.54 9.13
CA ILE A 190 8.60 11.90 9.82
C ILE A 190 7.98 10.66 10.49
N VAL A 191 7.90 9.53 9.77
CA VAL A 191 7.33 8.27 10.31
C VAL A 191 8.22 7.69 11.41
N TRP A 192 9.56 7.80 11.33
CA TRP A 192 10.46 7.36 12.41
C TRP A 192 10.33 8.20 13.69
N ARG A 193 10.14 9.52 13.59
CA ARG A 193 9.93 10.37 14.77
C ARG A 193 8.63 10.03 15.49
N SER A 194 7.57 9.71 14.74
CA SER A 194 6.30 9.27 15.31
C SER A 194 6.36 7.86 15.91
N TRP A 195 7.24 6.98 15.41
CA TRP A 195 7.45 5.64 15.97
C TRP A 195 8.31 5.63 17.24
N ILE A 196 9.33 6.50 17.35
CA ILE A 196 10.11 6.64 18.59
C ILE A 196 9.23 7.18 19.72
N ALA A 197 8.32 8.12 19.43
CA ALA A 197 7.34 8.62 20.40
C ALA A 197 6.29 7.57 20.82
N PHE A 198 6.24 6.40 20.16
CA PHE A 198 5.38 5.28 20.53
C PHE A 198 6.09 4.27 21.45
N LEU A 199 7.41 4.42 21.64
CA LEU A 199 8.27 3.51 22.42
C LEU A 199 9.02 4.21 23.58
N THR A 200 8.68 5.46 23.86
CA THR A 200 9.10 6.23 25.06
C THR A 200 7.89 6.91 25.65
#